data_AF-A0A6J4NUC6-F1
#
_entry.id   AF-A0A6J4NUC6-F1
#
_cell.length_a   1.000
_cell.length_b   1.000
_cell.length_c   1.000
_cell.angle_alpha   90.00
_cell.angle_beta   90.00
_cell.angle_gamma   90.00
#
_symmetry.space_group_name_H-M   'P 1'
#
loop_
_entity.id
_entity.type
_entity.pdbx_description
1 polymer ?
#
loop_
_entity_poly.entity_id
_entity_poly.type
_entity_poly.pdbx_seq_one_letter_code
_entity_poly.pdbx_strand_id
1 'polypeptide(L)'
;MVAVWLAMRDLPLADVLPPLEAPNISVETADGQVLTTQGAYRAPYVGLDEFPPHLAQAVMAIEDRRFREHSGVDFRGIARAMVRNVSAGGVVEGGSTLTQQLVKILYLEPERTISRKMQ
;
A
#
# COMPACT_ATOMS: atom_id res chain seq x y z
N MET A 1 4.55 22.01 -6.01
CA MET A 1 5.56 21.16 -5.35
C MET A 1 5.50 21.24 -3.83
N VAL A 2 5.53 22.43 -3.22
CA VAL A 2 5.34 22.61 -1.77
C VAL A 2 3.95 22.15 -1.30
N ALA A 3 2.90 22.41 -2.09
CA ALA A 3 1.52 22.06 -1.73
C ALA A 3 1.25 20.55 -1.56
N VAL A 4 1.81 19.69 -2.41
CA VAL A 4 1.64 18.22 -2.30
C VAL A 4 2.41 17.68 -1.09
N TRP A 5 3.61 18.22 -0.83
CA TRP A 5 4.42 17.84 0.33
C TRP A 5 3.78 18.31 1.65
N LEU A 6 3.25 19.54 1.70
CA LEU A 6 2.48 20.03 2.85
C LEU A 6 1.21 19.21 3.06
N ALA A 7 0.49 18.87 1.99
CA ALA A 7 -0.69 18.01 2.07
C ALA A 7 -0.38 16.59 2.55
N MET A 8 0.84 16.07 2.32
CA MET A 8 1.28 14.78 2.86
C MET A 8 1.84 14.86 4.28
N ARG A 9 2.42 16.01 4.67
CA ARG A 9 3.07 16.21 5.98
C ARG A 9 2.08 16.10 7.14
N ASP A 10 0.86 16.58 6.92
CA ASP A 10 -0.18 16.67 7.95
C ASP A 10 -1.25 15.57 7.79
N LEU A 11 -0.97 14.50 7.02
CA LEU A 11 -1.89 13.36 6.93
C LEU A 11 -1.95 12.66 8.29
N PRO A 12 -3.12 12.62 8.95
CA PRO A 12 -3.25 11.92 10.22
C PRO A 12 -3.28 10.41 9.91
N LEU A 13 -2.11 9.82 9.73
CA LEU A 13 -1.95 8.41 9.36
C LEU A 13 -2.66 7.50 10.38
N ALA A 14 -2.70 7.92 11.65
CA ALA A 14 -3.39 7.23 12.74
C ALA A 14 -4.92 7.19 12.57
N ASP A 15 -5.52 8.19 11.91
CA ASP A 15 -6.98 8.29 11.75
C ASP A 15 -7.50 7.50 10.53
N VAL A 16 -6.60 7.05 9.65
CA VAL A 16 -6.91 6.28 8.43
C VAL A 16 -6.55 4.80 8.55
N LEU A 17 -5.91 4.37 9.63
CA LEU A 17 -5.71 2.95 9.86
C LEU A 17 -7.10 2.33 10.05
N PRO A 18 -7.53 1.40 9.18
CA PRO A 18 -8.84 0.79 9.32
C PRO A 18 -8.92 0.10 10.70
N PRO A 19 -10.10 0.10 11.34
CA PRO A 19 -10.32 -0.59 12.60
C PRO A 19 -9.74 -2.00 12.54
N LEU A 20 -9.00 -2.38 13.58
CA LEU A 20 -8.17 -3.60 13.63
C LEU A 20 -8.97 -4.89 13.42
N GLU A 21 -10.29 -4.85 13.56
CA GLU A 21 -11.13 -6.04 13.66
C GLU A 21 -12.33 -5.91 12.73
N ALA A 22 -12.15 -6.29 11.47
CA ALA A 22 -13.31 -6.71 10.71
C ALA A 22 -13.78 -8.05 11.32
N PRO A 23 -15.09 -8.21 11.62
CA PRO A 23 -15.57 -9.36 12.37
C PRO A 23 -15.18 -10.65 11.65
N ASN A 24 -14.53 -11.54 12.39
CA ASN A 24 -14.14 -12.86 11.93
C ASN A 24 -14.50 -13.92 12.98
N ILE A 25 -14.65 -15.16 12.52
CA ILE A 25 -14.97 -16.32 13.33
C ILE A 25 -13.83 -17.31 13.11
N SER A 26 -12.98 -17.55 14.12
CA SER A 26 -12.00 -18.63 14.10
C SER A 26 -12.61 -19.93 14.64
N VAL A 27 -12.33 -21.03 13.94
CA VAL A 27 -12.58 -22.40 14.44
C VAL A 27 -11.25 -22.95 14.92
N GLU A 28 -11.18 -23.32 16.19
CA GLU A 28 -9.95 -23.76 16.86
C GLU A 28 -10.08 -25.20 17.36
N THR A 29 -8.95 -25.90 17.40
CA THR A 29 -8.85 -27.21 18.07
C THR A 29 -8.88 -27.03 19.59
N ALA A 30 -9.11 -28.12 20.34
CA ALA A 30 -9.04 -28.10 21.80
C ALA A 30 -7.67 -27.66 22.35
N ASP A 31 -6.61 -27.81 21.54
CA ASP A 31 -5.23 -27.42 21.85
C ASP A 31 -4.92 -25.96 21.45
N GLY A 32 -5.90 -25.21 20.93
CA GLY A 32 -5.77 -23.79 20.56
C GLY A 32 -5.22 -23.51 19.16
N GLN A 33 -5.07 -24.53 18.30
CA GLN A 33 -4.67 -24.33 16.91
C GLN A 33 -5.86 -23.87 16.05
N VAL A 34 -5.73 -22.72 15.39
CA VAL A 34 -6.73 -22.22 14.42
C VAL A 34 -6.74 -23.12 13.18
N LEU A 35 -7.90 -23.73 12.89
CA LEU A 35 -8.13 -24.54 11.69
C LEU A 35 -8.59 -23.70 10.51
N THR A 36 -9.46 -22.72 10.78
CA THR A 36 -9.97 -21.80 9.76
C THR A 36 -10.50 -20.53 10.39
N THR A 37 -10.43 -19.42 9.65
CA THR A 37 -11.05 -18.15 10.01
C THR A 37 -12.01 -17.76 8.89
N GLN A 38 -13.29 -17.59 9.22
CA GLN A 38 -14.29 -17.06 8.30
C GLN A 38 -14.55 -15.58 8.58
N GLY A 39 -14.65 -14.77 7.53
CA GLY A 39 -14.79 -13.32 7.62
C GLY A 39 -13.54 -12.61 7.12
N ALA A 40 -13.44 -11.32 7.39
CA ALA A 40 -12.32 -10.52 6.93
C ALA A 40 -11.09 -10.79 7.81
N TYR A 41 -10.19 -11.64 7.30
CA TYR A 41 -8.89 -11.87 7.92
C TYR A 41 -7.95 -10.72 7.56
N ARG A 42 -7.57 -9.93 8.56
CA ARG A 42 -6.47 -8.98 8.46
C ARG A 42 -5.34 -9.51 9.32
N ALA A 43 -4.18 -9.76 8.70
CA ALA A 43 -2.99 -10.13 9.46
C ALA A 43 -2.69 -9.05 10.51
N PRO A 44 -2.25 -9.43 11.72
CA PRO A 44 -1.87 -8.46 12.74
C PRO A 44 -0.75 -7.56 12.21
N TYR A 45 -0.74 -6.30 12.67
CA TYR A 45 0.42 -5.44 12.43
C TYR A 45 1.61 -5.99 13.22
N VAL A 46 2.71 -6.21 12.53
CA VAL A 46 3.98 -6.65 13.12
C VAL A 46 5.06 -5.63 12.78
N GLY A 47 6.05 -5.51 13.67
CA GLY A 47 7.22 -4.67 13.47
C GLY A 47 8.01 -5.06 12.23
N LEU A 48 8.72 -4.11 11.64
CA LEU A 48 9.56 -4.40 10.47
C LEU A 48 10.69 -5.39 10.81
N ASP A 49 11.12 -5.40 12.07
CA ASP A 49 12.11 -6.28 12.68
C ASP A 49 11.63 -7.73 12.88
N GLU A 50 10.32 -7.96 12.87
CA GLU A 50 9.73 -9.31 12.93
C GLU A 50 9.73 -10.02 11.57
N PHE A 51 9.92 -9.26 10.48
CA PHE A 51 10.04 -9.82 9.14
C PHE A 51 11.48 -10.29 8.83
N PRO A 52 11.64 -11.24 7.90
CA PRO A 52 12.96 -11.58 7.38
C PRO A 52 13.68 -10.33 6.87
N PRO A 53 14.97 -10.14 7.20
CA PRO A 53 15.70 -8.89 6.93
C PRO A 53 15.74 -8.52 5.44
N HIS A 54 15.61 -9.52 4.57
CA HIS A 54 15.61 -9.36 3.11
C HIS A 54 14.24 -9.00 2.54
N LEU A 55 13.14 -9.20 3.27
CA LEU A 55 11.80 -8.95 2.75
C LEU A 55 11.60 -7.46 2.44
N ALA A 56 11.86 -6.59 3.42
CA ALA A 56 11.76 -5.14 3.23
C ALA A 56 12.71 -4.65 2.12
N GLN A 57 13.90 -5.22 2.04
CA GLN A 57 14.89 -4.88 1.01
C GLN A 57 14.43 -5.30 -0.39
N ALA A 58 13.85 -6.49 -0.53
CA ALA A 58 13.32 -6.99 -1.79
C ALA A 58 12.14 -6.15 -2.27
N VAL A 59 11.20 -5.82 -1.37
CA VAL A 59 10.05 -4.95 -1.69
C VAL A 59 10.54 -3.58 -2.14
N MET A 60 11.46 -2.95 -1.41
CA MET A 60 12.06 -1.67 -1.85
C MET A 60 12.76 -1.84 -3.20
N ALA A 61 13.56 -2.89 -3.42
CA ALA A 61 14.29 -3.06 -4.67
C ALA A 61 13.38 -3.23 -5.90
N ILE A 62 12.22 -3.89 -5.74
CA ILE A 62 11.27 -4.18 -6.81
C ILE A 62 10.29 -3.02 -7.04
N GLU A 63 9.67 -2.53 -5.98
CA GLU A 63 8.59 -1.54 -6.06
C GLU A 63 9.12 -0.10 -6.10
N ASP A 64 10.17 0.19 -5.34
CA ASP A 64 10.65 1.56 -5.14
C ASP A 64 12.13 1.61 -4.76
N ARG A 65 13.00 1.36 -5.75
CA ARG A 65 14.45 1.18 -5.54
C ARG A 65 15.13 2.37 -4.87
N ARG A 66 14.54 3.57 -4.99
CA ARG A 66 15.06 4.82 -4.42
C ARG A 66 14.23 5.33 -3.25
N PHE A 67 13.44 4.47 -2.62
CA PHE A 67 12.54 4.81 -1.52
C PHE A 67 13.18 5.73 -0.47
N ARG A 68 14.43 5.45 -0.10
CA ARG A 68 15.18 6.23 0.92
C ARG A 68 15.78 7.54 0.42
N GLU A 69 15.81 7.76 -0.89
CA GLU A 69 16.41 8.94 -1.53
C GLU A 69 15.38 10.04 -1.83
N HIS A 70 14.09 9.77 -1.68
CA HIS A 70 13.02 10.72 -2.02
C HIS A 70 11.95 10.83 -0.94
N SER A 71 11.28 11.98 -0.89
CA SER A 71 10.23 12.27 0.10
C SER A 71 8.83 11.90 -0.42
N GLY A 72 8.66 10.65 -0.88
CA GLY A 72 7.38 10.07 -1.28
C GLY A 72 7.01 10.17 -2.77
N VAL A 73 7.72 10.97 -3.57
CA VAL A 73 7.55 11.01 -5.04
C VAL A 73 8.91 10.92 -5.72
N ASP A 74 9.11 9.92 -6.59
CA ASP A 74 10.33 9.74 -7.37
C ASP A 74 10.18 10.35 -8.77
N PHE A 75 10.50 11.64 -8.92
CA PHE A 75 10.46 12.30 -10.24
C PHE A 75 11.39 11.66 -11.27
N ARG A 76 12.55 11.18 -10.82
CA ARG A 76 13.49 10.46 -11.68
C ARG A 76 12.91 9.09 -12.08
N GLY A 77 12.11 8.48 -11.22
CA GLY A 77 11.46 7.18 -11.44
C GLY A 77 10.35 7.31 -12.47
N ILE A 78 9.51 8.34 -12.29
CA ILE A 78 8.46 8.73 -13.23
C ILE A 78 9.07 9.02 -14.61
N ALA A 79 10.11 9.85 -14.70
CA ALA A 79 10.73 10.19 -15.97
C ALA A 79 11.33 8.96 -16.68
N ARG A 80 12.01 8.09 -15.93
CA ARG A 80 12.56 6.82 -16.46
C ARG A 80 11.46 5.92 -17.00
N ALA A 81 10.42 5.69 -16.20
CA ALA A 81 9.28 4.85 -16.58
C ALA A 81 8.57 5.41 -17.82
N MET A 82 8.39 6.73 -17.90
CA MET A 82 7.81 7.40 -19.07
C MET A 82 8.64 7.14 -20.34
N VAL A 83 9.96 7.34 -20.29
CA VAL A 83 10.85 7.10 -21.44
C VAL A 83 10.79 5.64 -21.88
N ARG A 84 10.82 4.69 -20.94
CA ARG A 84 10.73 3.25 -21.24
C ARG A 84 9.40 2.87 -21.86
N ASN A 85 8.30 3.39 -21.31
CA ASN A 85 6.95 3.09 -21.80
C ASN A 85 6.71 3.66 -23.20
N VAL A 86 7.18 4.89 -23.47
CA VAL A 86 7.11 5.49 -24.81
C VAL A 86 7.94 4.68 -25.80
N SER A 87 9.17 4.30 -25.43
CA SER A 87 10.06 3.51 -26.29
C SER A 87 9.51 2.12 -26.58
N ALA A 88 8.77 1.53 -25.64
CA ALA A 88 8.15 0.23 -25.79
C ALA A 88 6.75 0.27 -26.46
N GLY A 89 6.20 1.46 -26.71
CA GLY A 89 4.85 1.62 -27.26
C GLY A 89 3.73 1.18 -26.29
N GLY A 90 4.02 1.05 -25.00
CA GLY A 90 3.10 0.51 -24.00
C GLY A 90 3.68 0.57 -22.58
N VAL A 91 2.85 0.30 -21.58
CA VAL A 91 3.30 0.31 -20.17
C VAL A 91 4.13 -0.95 -19.89
N VAL A 92 5.43 -0.78 -19.66
CA VAL A 92 6.40 -1.84 -19.31
C VAL A 92 7.08 -1.59 -17.96
N GLU A 93 7.05 -0.35 -17.46
CA GLU A 93 7.64 0.04 -16.19
C GLU A 93 6.68 0.94 -15.38
N GLY A 94 6.59 0.67 -14.08
CA GLY A 94 5.88 1.50 -13.11
C GLY A 94 6.72 2.67 -12.60
N GLY A 95 6.07 3.82 -12.41
CA GLY A 95 6.70 5.04 -11.84
C GLY A 95 6.21 5.39 -10.43
N SER A 96 5.33 4.57 -9.84
CA SER A 96 4.72 4.84 -8.54
C SER A 96 5.65 4.50 -7.38
N THR A 97 5.57 5.25 -6.28
CA THR A 97 6.35 5.00 -5.06
C THR A 97 5.57 4.20 -4.02
N LEU A 98 6.26 3.59 -3.05
CA LEU A 98 5.61 2.92 -1.92
C LEU A 98 4.71 3.88 -1.12
N THR A 99 5.10 5.16 -0.98
CA THR A 99 4.26 6.18 -0.33
C THR A 99 2.96 6.44 -1.10
N GLN A 100 3.01 6.52 -2.44
CA GLN A 100 1.81 6.69 -3.25
C GLN A 100 0.92 5.45 -3.20
N GLN A 101 1.51 4.25 -3.19
CA GLN A 101 0.77 3.00 -3.01
C GLN A 101 0.08 2.95 -1.65
N LEU A 102 0.77 3.34 -0.58
CA LEU A 102 0.21 3.45 0.77
C LEU A 102 -0.97 4.44 0.81
N VAL A 103 -0.80 5.64 0.26
CA VAL A 103 -1.88 6.63 0.16
C VAL A 103 -3.09 6.05 -0.58
N LYS A 104 -2.86 5.30 -1.66
CA LYS A 104 -3.93 4.63 -2.39
C LYS A 104 -4.65 3.58 -1.55
N ILE A 105 -3.93 2.78 -0.77
CA ILE A 105 -4.54 1.78 0.11
C ILE A 105 -5.37 2.43 1.22
N LEU A 106 -4.90 3.55 1.77
CA LEU A 106 -5.51 4.20 2.92
C LEU A 106 -6.69 5.13 2.56
N TYR A 107 -6.59 5.85 1.44
CA TYR A 107 -7.51 6.94 1.13
C TYR A 107 -8.37 6.72 -0.11
N LEU A 108 -7.98 5.82 -1.02
CA LEU A 108 -8.84 5.47 -2.14
C LEU A 108 -9.69 4.28 -1.71
N GLU A 109 -10.93 4.56 -1.29
CA GLU A 109 -11.96 3.52 -1.22
C GLU A 109 -11.98 2.78 -2.57
N PRO A 110 -12.15 1.45 -2.59
CA PRO A 110 -12.61 0.79 -3.80
C PRO A 110 -14.03 1.31 -4.07
N GLU A 111 -14.16 2.46 -4.74
CA GLU A 111 -15.43 3.00 -5.21
C GLU A 111 -16.08 1.97 -6.14
N ARG A 112 -16.86 1.08 -5.54
CA ARG A 112 -17.86 0.24 -6.21
C ARG A 112 -19.24 0.65 -5.68
N THR A 113 -19.56 1.93 -5.83
CA THR A 113 -20.96 2.36 -5.75
C THR A 113 -21.28 3.33 -6.87
N ILE A 114 -21.30 2.80 -8.11
CA ILE A 114 -22.01 3.41 -9.25
C ILE A 114 -23.50 3.66 -8.89
N SER A 115 -24.00 2.99 -7.86
CA SER A 115 -25.41 2.96 -7.44
C SER A 115 -25.96 4.23 -6.76
N ARG A 116 -25.24 5.35 -6.67
CA ARG A 116 -25.81 6.64 -6.20
C ARG A 116 -25.64 7.82 -7.16
N LYS A 117 -25.46 7.56 -8.46
CA LYS A 117 -25.58 8.58 -9.51
C LYS A 117 -26.86 8.49 -10.35
N MET A 118 -27.79 7.61 -9.96
CA MET A 118 -29.12 7.48 -10.57
C MET A 118 -30.24 7.66 -9.54
N GLN A 119 -30.10 8.67 -8.67
CA GLN A 119 -31.21 9.23 -7.93
C GLN A 119 -31.24 10.74 -8.14
#